data_AF-A0A5D3ANQ7-F1
#
_entry.id   AF-A0A5D3ANQ7-F1
#
_cell.length_a   1.000
_cell.length_b   1.000
_cell.length_c   1.000
_cell.angle_alpha   90.00
_cell.angle_beta   90.00
_cell.angle_gamma   90.00
#
_symmetry.space_group_name_H-M   'P 1'
#
loop_
_entity.id
_entity.type
_entity.pdbx_description
1 polymer ?
#
loop_
_entity_poly.entity_id
_entity_poly.type
_entity_poly.pdbx_seq_one_letter_code
_entity_poly.pdbx_strand_id
1 'polypeptide(L)' 'MGHMFIINAPYLFSTIWSLIKPWLDEATVRKIHILGRNYKSELLEYIPKENLPVALGGGCAA' A
#
# COMPACT_ATOMS: atom_id res chain seq x y z
N MET A 1 -7.17 -10.61 -9.29
CA MET A 1 -6.00 -10.77 -8.38
C MET A 1 -5.87 -9.51 -7.56
N GLY A 2 -5.65 -9.60 -6.25
CA GLY A 2 -5.64 -8.43 -5.36
C GLY A 2 -4.25 -7.79 -5.19
N HIS A 3 -4.24 -6.50 -4.88
CA HIS A 3 -3.07 -5.73 -4.44
C HIS A 3 -3.11 -5.57 -2.92
N MET A 4 -1.96 -5.58 -2.26
CA MET A 4 -1.82 -5.34 -0.83
C MET A 4 -1.04 -4.05 -0.59
N PHE A 5 -1.65 -3.08 0.08
CA PHE A 5 -1.04 -1.79 0.39
C PHE A 5 -0.76 -1.69 1.88
N ILE A 6 0.48 -1.39 2.23
CA ILE A 6 0.91 -1.12 3.60
C ILE A 6 1.21 0.36 3.68
N ILE A 7 0.32 1.12 4.32
CA ILE A 7 0.38 2.59 4.37
C ILE A 7 1.01 3.09 5.68
N ASN A 8 1.54 4.31 5.66
CA ASN A 8 2.20 4.93 6.82
C ASN A 8 3.33 4.04 7.38
N ALA A 9 4.00 3.28 6.52
CA ALA A 9 5.06 2.39 6.92
C ALA A 9 6.32 3.21 7.29
N PRO A 10 6.85 3.08 8.52
CA PRO A 10 8.11 3.72 8.89
C PRO A 10 9.27 3.09 8.11
N TYR A 11 10.39 3.80 7.99
CA TYR A 11 11.58 3.32 7.27
C TYR A 11 12.04 1.93 7.72
N LEU A 12 11.88 1.63 9.02
CA LEU A 12 12.15 0.30 9.60
C LEU A 12 11.38 -0.84 8.90
N PHE A 13 10.15 -0.58 8.44
CA PHE A 13 9.35 -1.58 7.75
C PHE A 13 9.97 -1.97 6.41
N SER A 14 10.59 -1.04 5.68
CA SER A 14 11.31 -1.32 4.43
C SER A 14 12.54 -2.21 4.66
N THR A 15 13.22 -2.04 5.81
CA THR A 15 14.34 -2.90 6.22
C THR A 15 13.86 -4.31 6.50
N ILE A 16 12.82 -4.47 7.33
CA ILE A 16 12.23 -5.78 7.63
C ILE A 16 11.71 -6.44 6.36
N TRP A 17 11.04 -5.68 5.49
CA TRP A 17 10.54 -6.19 4.21
C TRP A 17 11.65 -6.75 3.33
N SER A 18 12.81 -6.10 3.29
CA SER A 18 13.96 -6.57 2.51
C SER A 18 14.55 -7.88 3.03
N LEU A 19 14.39 -8.17 4.33
CA LEU A 19 14.76 -9.45 4.93
C LEU A 19 13.73 -10.57 4.65
N ILE A 20 12.44 -10.21 4.50
CA ILE A 20 11.35 -11.17 4.26
C ILE A 20 11.21 -11.49 2.76
N LYS A 21 11.49 -10.54 1.85
CA LYS A 21 11.39 -10.72 0.39
C LYS A 21 11.98 -12.03 -0.14
N PRO A 22 13.17 -12.50 0.28
CA PRO A 22 13.76 -13.74 -0.25
C PRO A 22 12.96 -15.00 0.08
N TRP A 23 12.04 -14.94 1.04
CA TRP A 23 11.21 -16.07 1.46
C TRP A 23 9.84 -16.07 0.78
N LEU A 24 9.54 -15.05 -0.03
CA LEU A 24 8.28 -14.87 -0.72
C LEU A 24 8.46 -15.07 -2.23
N ASP A 25 7.45 -15.67 -2.86
CA ASP A 25 7.40 -15.79 -4.32
C ASP A 25 7.31 -14.40 -4.98
N GLU A 26 7.95 -14.22 -6.14
CA GLU A 26 7.96 -12.96 -6.87
C GLU A 26 6.55 -12.44 -7.18
N ALA A 27 5.58 -13.31 -7.46
CA ALA A 27 4.21 -12.91 -7.72
C ALA A 27 3.52 -12.34 -6.48
N THR A 28 3.97 -12.71 -5.28
CA THR A 28 3.51 -12.13 -4.01
C THR A 28 4.20 -10.80 -3.75
N VAL A 29 5.51 -10.73 -3.95
CA VAL A 29 6.29 -9.49 -3.77
C VAL A 29 5.79 -8.37 -4.68
N ARG A 30 5.46 -8.69 -5.95
CA ARG A 30 4.93 -7.72 -6.93
C ARG A 30 3.56 -7.14 -6.59
N LYS A 31 2.78 -7.81 -5.72
CA LYS A 31 1.45 -7.36 -5.29
C LYS A 31 1.50 -6.49 -4.04
N ILE A 32 2.65 -6.41 -3.37
CA ILE A 32 2.80 -5.73 -2.09
C ILE A 32 3.44 -4.36 -2.31
N HIS A 33 2.68 -3.33 -1.97
CA HIS A 33 3.06 -1.93 -2.10
C HIS A 33 3.24 -1.34 -0.70
N ILE A 34 4.46 -0.91 -0.39
CA ILE A 34 4.77 -0.28 0.90
C ILE A 34 4.84 1.23 0.67
N LEU A 35 3.81 1.92 1.16
CA LEU A 35 3.59 3.33 0.95
C LEU A 35 4.00 4.12 2.19
N GLY A 36 4.82 5.15 1.97
CA GLY A 36 5.27 6.07 3.01
C GLY A 36 4.22 7.13 3.35
N ARG A 37 4.66 8.37 3.62
CA ARG A 37 3.75 9.49 3.98
C ARG A 37 2.86 9.95 2.83
N ASN A 38 3.28 9.74 1.58
CA ASN A 38 2.53 10.16 0.38
C ASN A 38 1.53 9.09 -0.12
N TYR A 39 1.14 8.14 0.75
CA TYR A 39 0.32 6.99 0.38
C TYR A 39 -1.03 7.37 -0.24
N LYS A 40 -1.59 8.53 0.11
CA LYS A 40 -2.90 8.97 -0.37
C LYS A 40 -2.92 9.15 -1.90
N SER A 41 -1.87 9.74 -2.46
CA SER A 41 -1.78 9.96 -3.91
C SER A 41 -1.62 8.64 -4.67
N GLU A 42 -0.78 7.73 -4.16
CA GLU A 42 -0.59 6.41 -4.78
C GLU A 42 -1.85 5.54 -4.67
N LEU A 43 -2.57 5.56 -3.54
CA LEU A 43 -3.83 4.82 -3.41
C LEU A 43 -4.86 5.27 -4.44
N LEU A 44 -4.89 6.56 -4.79
CA LEU A 44 -5.82 7.11 -5.78
C LEU A 44 -5.49 6.70 -7.22
N GLU A 45 -4.28 6.20 -7.50
CA GLU A 45 -3.94 5.62 -8.81
C GLU A 45 -4.59 4.24 -9.01
N TYR A 46 -4.86 3.52 -7.92
CA TYR A 46 -5.45 2.18 -7.95
C TYR A 46 -6.93 2.17 -7.59
N ILE A 47 -7.39 3.11 -6.75
CA ILE A 47 -8.74 3.15 -6.21
C ILE A 47 -9.36 4.52 -6.53
N PRO A 48 -10.49 4.57 -7.25
CA PRO A 48 -11.20 5.83 -7.49
C PRO A 48 -11.53 6.54 -6.17
N LYS A 49 -11.41 7.87 -6.16
CA LYS A 49 -11.60 8.69 -4.96
C LYS A 49 -12.94 8.43 -4.27
N GLU A 50 -14.00 8.23 -5.05
CA GLU A 50 -15.35 7.94 -4.56
C GLU A 50 -15.49 6.60 -3.81
N ASN A 51 -14.57 5.66 -4.05
CA ASN A 51 -14.56 4.33 -3.44
C ASN A 51 -13.56 4.21 -2.28
N LEU A 52 -12.76 5.26 -2.04
CA LEU A 52 -11.77 5.29 -0.97
C LEU A 52 -12.35 6.09 0.23
N PRO A 53 -12.31 5.56 1.47
CA PRO A 53 -12.75 6.27 2.65
C PRO A 53 -12.04 7.62 2.83
N VAL A 54 -12.76 8.63 3.35
CA VAL A 54 -12.18 9.96 3.65
C VAL A 54 -10.97 9.87 4.59
N ALA A 55 -11.00 8.94 5.56
CA ALA A 55 -9.88 8.69 6.47
C ALA A 55 -8.57 8.33 5.75
N LEU A 56 -8.67 7.70 4.57
CA LEU A 56 -7.54 7.27 3.74
C LEU A 56 -7.20 8.27 2.62
N GLY A 57 -7.85 9.43 2.59
CA GLY A 57 -7.63 10.47 1.58
C GLY A 57 -8.61 10.44 0.40
N GLY A 58 -9.64 9.59 0.47
CA GLY A 58 -10.68 9.53 -0.54
C GLY A 58 -11.86 10.48 -0.28
N GLY A 59 -12.96 10.22 -0.98
CA GLY A 59 -14.21 10.97 -0.92
C GLY A 59 -15.41 10.10 -0.51
N CYS A 60 -15.22 8.81 -0.26
CA CYS A 60 -16.25 7.93 0.25
C CYS A 60 -16.54 8.27 1.71
N ALA A 61 -17.61 9.02 1.94
CA ALA A 61 -18.27 9.10 3.24
C ALA A 61 -19.36 8.04 3.24
N ALA A 62 -19.16 6.99 4.05
CA ALA A 62 -20.23 6.03 4.34
C ALA A 62 -21.37 6.74 5.10
#